data_AF-A0A4V0XSK6-F1
#
_entry.id   AF-A0A4V0XSK6-F1
#
_cell.length_a   1.000
_cell.length_b   1.000
_cell.length_c   1.000
_cell.angle_alpha   90.00
_cell.angle_beta   90.00
_cell.angle_gamma   90.00
#
_symmetry.space_group_name_H-M   'P 1'
#
loop_
_entity.id
_entity.type
_entity.pdbx_description
1 polymer ?
#
loop_
_entity_poly.entity_id
_entity_poly.type
_entity_poly.pdbx_seq_one_letter_code
_entity_poly.pdbx_strand_id
1 'polypeptide(L)'
;MSNPSCIAMKKVRTAILMVLSTFAAVHAADEETNKLTELTVEKARALAQTKGDLRLDGLAKISPEAAAALAEYKGRLFLNGLKELPLDVARALISYKAELSLDGLTEISEEVAVALGQPARGGNLHLQNLKSLPAGVAKGLAPHRGALYFSSVPELSDEAAEALKSNSGVGLVFEKLNKVSDKALITLAQSKGNWLVLNGLTTISDDVARAIAQHPGRVKLTRVTTLSDEAARALAEHKGSLFLSGLSTLSPEAIKVLQARKDGNPLPSRFH
;
A
#
# COMPACT_ATOMS: atom_id res chain seq x y z
N MET A 1 45.75 15.90 -33.19
CA MET A 1 44.71 14.89 -33.45
C MET A 1 43.98 14.58 -32.15
N SER A 2 42.78 15.14 -31.99
CA SER A 2 41.88 14.85 -30.87
C SER A 2 40.46 14.92 -31.41
N ASN A 3 39.76 13.78 -31.36
CA ASN A 3 38.50 13.55 -32.07
C ASN A 3 37.33 14.29 -31.36
N PRO A 4 36.49 15.10 -32.05
CA PRO A 4 35.44 15.90 -31.40
C PRO A 4 34.35 15.08 -30.70
N SER A 5 34.19 13.80 -31.05
CA SER A 5 33.15 12.93 -30.46
C SER A 5 33.46 12.48 -29.03
N CYS A 6 34.70 12.64 -28.55
CA CYS A 6 35.09 12.24 -27.19
C CYS A 6 34.77 13.32 -26.12
N ILE A 7 34.48 14.55 -26.55
CA ILE A 7 34.20 15.69 -25.65
C ILE A 7 32.70 15.80 -25.33
N ALA A 8 31.81 15.35 -26.23
CA ALA A 8 30.36 15.35 -26.00
C ALA A 8 29.92 14.27 -24.97
N MET A 9 30.55 13.09 -24.97
CA MET A 9 30.26 12.03 -23.98
C MET A 9 30.79 12.32 -22.57
N LYS A 10 31.73 13.26 -22.42
CA LYS A 10 32.20 13.70 -21.09
C LYS A 10 31.30 14.76 -20.46
N LYS A 11 30.55 15.55 -21.25
CA LYS A 11 29.60 16.54 -20.71
C LYS A 11 28.33 15.92 -20.12
N VAL A 12 27.90 14.75 -20.62
CA VAL A 12 26.74 14.04 -20.05
C VAL A 12 27.11 13.29 -18.76
N ARG A 13 28.36 12.85 -18.62
CA ARG A 13 28.84 12.18 -17.38
C ARG A 13 29.20 13.12 -16.24
N THR A 14 29.38 14.42 -16.49
CA THR A 14 29.86 15.38 -15.48
C THR A 14 28.72 16.15 -14.80
N ALA A 15 27.47 16.05 -15.28
CA ALA A 15 26.33 16.71 -14.66
C ALA A 15 25.68 15.91 -13.50
N ILE A 16 26.04 14.64 -13.31
CA ILE A 16 25.46 13.77 -12.26
C ILE A 16 26.40 13.58 -11.06
N LEU A 17 27.59 14.18 -11.08
CA LEU A 17 28.56 14.07 -9.98
C LEU A 17 29.02 15.43 -9.45
N MET A 18 28.15 16.15 -8.74
CA MET A 18 28.56 17.15 -7.76
C MET A 18 27.81 16.94 -6.45
N VAL A 19 28.55 16.48 -5.45
CA VAL A 19 28.12 16.43 -4.05
C VAL A 19 28.07 17.86 -3.52
N LEU A 20 26.86 18.42 -3.35
CA LEU A 20 26.58 19.61 -2.52
C LEU A 20 25.11 19.59 -2.04
N SER A 21 24.93 19.44 -0.73
CA SER A 21 23.67 19.45 0.05
C SER A 21 22.62 18.36 -0.30
N THR A 22 22.54 17.35 0.55
CA THR A 22 21.81 16.08 0.34
C THR A 22 20.29 16.17 0.30
N PHE A 23 19.70 17.37 0.38
CA PHE A 23 18.24 17.56 0.31
C PHE A 23 17.82 18.41 -0.89
N ALA A 24 18.51 19.53 -1.16
CA ALA A 24 18.17 20.40 -2.28
C ALA A 24 18.48 19.75 -3.64
N ALA A 25 19.57 19.00 -3.76
CA ALA A 25 19.91 18.28 -4.99
C ALA A 25 18.94 17.11 -5.28
N VAL A 26 18.45 16.43 -4.24
CA VAL A 26 17.43 15.37 -4.36
C VAL A 26 16.09 15.99 -4.74
N HIS A 27 15.72 17.11 -4.13
CA HIS A 27 14.48 17.82 -4.45
C HIS A 27 14.47 18.36 -5.89
N ALA A 28 15.59 18.94 -6.35
CA ALA A 28 15.71 19.43 -7.72
C ALA A 28 15.63 18.30 -8.75
N ALA A 29 16.25 17.14 -8.46
CA ALA A 29 16.15 15.96 -9.31
C ALA A 29 14.72 15.40 -9.39
N ASP A 30 14.01 15.34 -8.25
CA ASP A 30 12.59 14.94 -8.19
C ASP A 30 11.70 15.91 -8.99
N GLU A 31 12.00 17.21 -8.94
CA GLU A 31 11.25 18.22 -9.68
C GLU A 31 11.43 18.08 -11.19
N GLU A 32 12.64 17.72 -11.65
CA GLU A 32 12.90 17.46 -13.08
C GLU A 32 12.24 16.17 -13.56
N THR A 33 12.29 15.08 -12.78
CA THR A 33 11.67 13.80 -13.18
C THR A 33 10.14 13.87 -13.19
N ASN A 34 9.54 14.67 -12.30
CA ASN A 34 8.10 14.90 -12.28
C ASN A 34 7.59 15.81 -13.40
N LYS A 35 8.47 16.55 -14.09
CA LYS A 35 8.10 17.31 -15.29
C LYS A 35 8.08 16.45 -16.56
N LEU A 36 8.48 15.18 -16.48
CA LEU A 36 8.46 14.28 -17.62
C LEU A 36 7.05 13.83 -17.96
N THR A 37 6.60 14.19 -19.15
CA THR A 37 5.30 13.76 -19.70
C THR A 37 5.41 12.56 -20.63
N GLU A 38 6.62 12.25 -21.10
CA GLU A 38 6.94 11.09 -21.94
C GLU A 38 8.25 10.44 -21.47
N LEU A 39 8.33 9.11 -21.64
CA LEU A 39 9.48 8.32 -21.22
C LEU A 39 9.93 7.38 -22.34
N THR A 40 11.11 7.63 -22.89
CA THR A 40 11.77 6.72 -23.82
C THR A 40 12.42 5.55 -23.08
N VAL A 41 12.63 4.43 -23.78
CA VAL A 41 13.28 3.24 -23.22
C VAL A 41 14.68 3.55 -22.70
N GLU A 42 15.48 4.33 -23.45
CA GLU A 42 16.84 4.67 -23.02
C GLU A 42 16.85 5.53 -21.76
N LYS A 43 15.90 6.47 -21.66
CA LYS A 43 15.76 7.28 -20.44
C LYS A 43 15.29 6.43 -19.26
N ALA A 44 14.35 5.51 -19.47
CA ALA A 44 13.92 4.55 -18.45
C ALA A 44 15.09 3.70 -17.95
N ARG A 45 15.94 3.18 -18.86
CA ARG A 45 17.15 2.42 -18.50
C ARG A 45 18.13 3.25 -17.68
N ALA A 46 18.36 4.51 -18.07
CA ALA A 46 19.23 5.41 -17.31
C ALA A 46 18.69 5.69 -15.90
N LEU A 47 17.38 5.95 -15.78
CA LEU A 47 16.71 6.18 -14.50
C LEU A 47 16.74 4.94 -13.60
N ALA A 48 16.62 3.73 -14.17
CA ALA A 48 16.68 2.47 -13.42
C ALA A 48 18.04 2.23 -12.72
N GLN A 49 19.10 2.94 -13.12
CA GLN A 49 20.42 2.87 -12.49
C GLN A 49 20.61 3.89 -11.35
N THR A 50 19.65 4.78 -11.15
CA THR A 50 19.71 5.78 -10.07
C THR A 50 19.45 5.13 -8.70
N LYS A 51 19.69 5.87 -7.63
CA LYS A 51 19.43 5.44 -6.24
C LYS A 51 18.38 6.35 -5.62
N GLY A 52 17.65 5.83 -4.63
CA GLY A 52 16.67 6.60 -3.86
C GLY A 52 15.25 6.30 -4.29
N ASP A 53 14.43 7.35 -4.32
CA ASP A 53 13.07 7.31 -4.86
C ASP A 53 13.09 7.81 -6.30
N LEU A 54 12.23 7.25 -7.14
CA LEU A 54 12.02 7.72 -8.50
C LEU A 54 10.56 8.14 -8.65
N ARG A 55 10.36 9.46 -8.70
CA ARG A 55 9.04 10.07 -8.92
C ARG A 55 8.88 10.45 -10.37
N LEU A 56 7.89 9.86 -11.03
CA LEU A 56 7.54 10.11 -12.44
C LEU A 56 6.05 10.44 -12.54
N ASP A 57 5.57 11.26 -11.62
CA ASP A 57 4.15 11.58 -11.45
C ASP A 57 3.62 12.49 -12.57
N GLY A 58 4.49 13.05 -13.41
CA GLY A 58 4.12 13.76 -14.63
C GLY A 58 3.74 12.86 -15.81
N LEU A 59 4.04 11.55 -15.74
CA LEU A 59 3.73 10.63 -16.83
C LEU A 59 2.25 10.28 -16.83
N ALA A 60 1.54 10.67 -17.89
CA ALA A 60 0.15 10.24 -18.13
C ALA A 60 0.07 8.85 -18.78
N LYS A 61 1.13 8.43 -19.49
CA LYS A 61 1.26 7.15 -20.18
C LYS A 61 2.71 6.67 -20.16
N ILE A 62 2.92 5.36 -20.29
CA ILE A 62 4.24 4.73 -20.44
C ILE A 62 4.11 3.54 -21.41
N SER A 63 5.14 3.28 -22.22
CA SER A 63 5.16 2.09 -23.09
C SER A 63 5.55 0.83 -22.29
N PRO A 64 5.17 -0.37 -22.74
CA PRO A 64 5.58 -1.62 -22.09
C PRO A 64 7.11 -1.78 -22.00
N GLU A 65 7.86 -1.33 -23.01
CA GLU A 65 9.32 -1.43 -23.06
C GLU A 65 9.98 -0.49 -22.04
N ALA A 66 9.45 0.73 -21.90
CA ALA A 66 9.92 1.67 -20.88
C ALA A 66 9.57 1.16 -19.47
N ALA A 67 8.38 0.59 -19.28
CA ALA A 67 7.98 -0.02 -18.02
C ALA A 67 8.86 -1.22 -17.65
N ALA A 68 9.21 -2.07 -18.62
CA ALA A 68 10.14 -3.19 -18.43
C ALA A 68 11.54 -2.70 -18.04
N ALA A 69 12.02 -1.61 -18.66
CA ALA A 69 13.28 -1.00 -18.27
C ALA A 69 13.25 -0.44 -16.83
N LEU A 70 12.14 0.21 -16.43
CA LEU A 70 11.96 0.68 -15.06
C LEU A 70 11.82 -0.45 -14.04
N ALA A 71 11.34 -1.63 -14.43
CA ALA A 71 11.18 -2.76 -13.53
C ALA A 71 12.52 -3.27 -12.94
N GLU A 72 13.65 -2.89 -13.55
CA GLU A 72 14.98 -3.15 -13.02
C GLU A 72 15.39 -2.22 -11.87
N TYR A 73 14.66 -1.13 -11.66
CA TYR A 73 14.92 -0.19 -10.57
C TYR A 73 14.81 -0.87 -9.20
N LYS A 74 15.72 -0.52 -8.29
CA LYS A 74 15.80 -1.13 -6.95
C LYS A 74 15.25 -0.25 -5.83
N GLY A 75 14.96 1.02 -6.13
CA GLY A 75 14.38 1.99 -5.20
C GLY A 75 12.85 1.96 -5.21
N ARG A 76 12.20 2.99 -4.67
CA ARG A 76 10.73 3.14 -4.70
C ARG A 76 10.29 3.89 -5.95
N LEU A 77 9.26 3.42 -6.64
CA LEU A 77 8.81 3.94 -7.93
C LEU A 77 7.41 4.53 -7.79
N PHE A 78 7.26 5.79 -8.17
CA PHE A 78 5.98 6.51 -8.15
C PHE A 78 5.58 6.84 -9.58
N LEU A 79 4.43 6.32 -10.01
CA LEU A 79 3.82 6.52 -11.33
C LEU A 79 2.41 7.12 -11.15
N ASN A 80 2.25 8.10 -10.27
CA ASN A 80 0.94 8.60 -9.84
C ASN A 80 0.25 9.51 -10.88
N GLY A 81 0.96 9.83 -11.97
CA GLY A 81 0.39 10.50 -13.13
C GLY A 81 -0.52 9.59 -13.96
N LEU A 82 -0.29 8.27 -13.94
CA LEU A 82 -1.03 7.30 -14.73
C LEU A 82 -2.49 7.24 -14.29
N LYS A 83 -3.41 7.47 -15.23
CA LYS A 83 -4.87 7.36 -14.99
C LYS A 83 -5.44 6.02 -15.42
N GLU A 84 -4.76 5.35 -16.33
CA GLU A 84 -5.04 4.01 -16.80
C GLU A 84 -3.74 3.20 -16.79
N LEU A 85 -3.85 1.89 -16.62
CA LEU A 85 -2.71 0.97 -16.70
C LEU A 85 -3.02 -0.14 -17.70
N PRO A 86 -2.56 -0.01 -18.95
CA PRO A 86 -2.69 -1.06 -19.94
C PRO A 86 -2.10 -2.40 -19.44
N LEU A 87 -2.70 -3.51 -19.88
CA LEU A 87 -2.32 -4.85 -19.38
C LEU A 87 -0.88 -5.23 -19.72
N ASP A 88 -0.37 -4.83 -20.88
CA ASP A 88 1.01 -5.03 -21.29
C ASP A 88 2.01 -4.25 -20.42
N VAL A 89 1.67 -3.02 -20.03
CA VAL A 89 2.42 -2.22 -19.04
C VAL A 89 2.38 -2.88 -17.67
N ALA A 90 1.20 -3.32 -17.20
CA ALA A 90 1.08 -4.04 -15.93
C ALA A 90 1.94 -5.31 -15.91
N ARG A 91 1.97 -6.06 -17.02
CA ARG A 91 2.81 -7.26 -17.19
C ARG A 91 4.30 -6.93 -17.18
N ALA A 92 4.71 -5.85 -17.85
CA ALA A 92 6.10 -5.40 -17.86
C ALA A 92 6.62 -5.04 -16.46
N LEU A 93 5.73 -4.64 -15.55
CA LEU A 93 6.08 -4.30 -14.17
C LEU A 93 6.09 -5.51 -13.21
N ILE A 94 5.75 -6.74 -13.65
CA ILE A 94 5.69 -7.93 -12.76
C ILE A 94 7.05 -8.24 -12.11
N SER A 95 8.16 -8.01 -12.82
CA SER A 95 9.50 -8.27 -12.30
C SER A 95 9.97 -7.23 -11.28
N TYR A 96 9.26 -6.12 -11.13
CA TYR A 96 9.58 -5.07 -10.17
C TYR A 96 9.26 -5.52 -8.74
N LYS A 97 10.29 -5.58 -7.90
CA LYS A 97 10.22 -6.19 -6.56
C LYS A 97 10.10 -5.20 -5.41
N ALA A 98 10.29 -3.91 -5.67
CA ALA A 98 10.25 -2.87 -4.66
C ALA A 98 8.87 -2.20 -4.60
N GLU A 99 8.75 -1.12 -3.81
CA GLU A 99 7.50 -0.38 -3.62
C GLU A 99 7.07 0.32 -4.90
N LEU A 100 5.83 0.07 -5.33
CA LEU A 100 5.21 0.72 -6.49
C LEU A 100 3.99 1.53 -6.03
N SER A 101 3.97 2.81 -6.41
CA SER A 101 2.83 3.69 -6.20
C SER A 101 2.16 3.99 -7.54
N LEU A 102 0.87 3.65 -7.61
CA LEU A 102 -0.03 3.83 -8.75
C LEU A 102 -1.28 4.60 -8.30
N ASP A 103 -1.09 5.59 -7.43
CA ASP A 103 -2.18 6.33 -6.80
C ASP A 103 -2.92 7.23 -7.80
N GLY A 104 -2.45 7.35 -9.04
CA GLY A 104 -3.21 7.98 -10.11
C GLY A 104 -4.41 7.17 -10.60
N LEU A 105 -4.40 5.84 -10.39
CA LEU A 105 -5.45 4.93 -10.83
C LEU A 105 -6.67 5.03 -9.91
N THR A 106 -7.85 5.26 -10.49
CA THR A 106 -9.12 5.26 -9.76
C THR A 106 -9.95 3.99 -9.96
N GLU A 107 -9.60 3.21 -10.98
CA GLU A 107 -10.16 1.92 -11.34
C GLU A 107 -9.08 1.07 -12.02
N ILE A 108 -9.20 -0.25 -11.93
CA ILE A 108 -8.38 -1.22 -12.67
C ILE A 108 -9.25 -2.38 -13.12
N SER A 109 -8.89 -3.00 -14.24
CA SER A 109 -9.54 -4.22 -14.71
C SER A 109 -9.10 -5.45 -13.90
N GLU A 110 -9.83 -6.55 -14.02
CA GLU A 110 -9.47 -7.82 -13.37
C GLU A 110 -8.15 -8.38 -13.90
N GLU A 111 -7.87 -8.23 -15.20
CA GLU A 111 -6.63 -8.69 -15.82
C GLU A 111 -5.42 -7.90 -15.31
N VAL A 112 -5.57 -6.59 -15.12
CA VAL A 112 -4.55 -5.73 -14.52
C VAL A 112 -4.34 -6.12 -13.06
N ALA A 113 -5.42 -6.37 -12.31
CA ALA A 113 -5.34 -6.85 -10.93
C ALA A 113 -4.59 -8.18 -10.82
N VAL A 114 -4.86 -9.14 -11.71
CA VAL A 114 -4.16 -10.43 -11.77
C VAL A 114 -2.67 -10.27 -12.08
N ALA A 115 -2.31 -9.34 -12.97
CA ALA A 115 -0.90 -9.03 -13.26
C ALA A 115 -0.19 -8.40 -12.05
N LEU A 116 -0.81 -7.41 -11.41
CA LEU A 116 -0.26 -6.72 -10.24
C LEU A 116 -0.23 -7.60 -8.98
N GLY A 117 -1.14 -8.58 -8.87
CA GLY A 117 -1.22 -9.50 -7.73
C GLY A 117 -0.25 -10.67 -7.78
N GLN A 118 0.54 -10.82 -8.85
CA GLN A 118 1.46 -11.96 -8.99
C GLN A 118 2.45 -12.07 -7.80
N PRO A 119 2.63 -13.26 -7.18
CA PRO A 119 3.49 -13.44 -6.01
C PRO A 119 4.96 -13.11 -6.21
N ALA A 120 5.43 -13.05 -7.47
CA ALA A 120 6.78 -12.60 -7.81
C ALA A 120 7.05 -11.16 -7.34
N ARG A 121 5.98 -10.38 -7.10
CA ARG A 121 6.03 -9.05 -6.50
C ARG A 121 5.96 -9.16 -4.98
N GLY A 122 7.08 -8.84 -4.32
CA GLY A 122 7.18 -8.79 -2.86
C GLY A 122 7.05 -7.38 -2.27
N GLY A 123 7.23 -6.34 -3.09
CA GLY A 123 7.18 -4.95 -2.66
C GLY A 123 5.75 -4.47 -2.43
N ASN A 124 5.60 -3.39 -1.66
CA ASN A 124 4.31 -2.78 -1.38
C ASN A 124 3.69 -2.20 -2.65
N LEU A 125 2.37 -2.26 -2.74
CA LEU A 125 1.60 -1.71 -3.86
C LEU A 125 0.59 -0.71 -3.32
N HIS A 126 0.75 0.54 -3.75
CA HIS A 126 -0.14 1.64 -3.38
C HIS A 126 -1.16 1.89 -4.50
N LEU A 127 -2.42 1.73 -4.14
CA LEU A 127 -3.60 1.92 -4.99
C LEU A 127 -4.58 2.84 -4.23
N GLN A 128 -4.05 3.93 -3.69
CA GLN A 128 -4.72 4.73 -2.66
C GLN A 128 -6.03 5.35 -3.14
N ASN A 129 -6.16 5.61 -4.44
CA ASN A 129 -7.30 6.31 -5.03
C ASN A 129 -8.27 5.40 -5.78
N LEU A 130 -8.13 4.07 -5.70
CA LEU A 130 -9.17 3.15 -6.16
C LEU A 130 -10.49 3.49 -5.45
N LYS A 131 -11.53 3.70 -6.25
CA LYS A 131 -12.86 4.08 -5.75
C LYS A 131 -13.67 2.90 -5.24
N SER A 132 -13.44 1.72 -5.82
CA SER A 132 -14.09 0.47 -5.45
C SER A 132 -13.11 -0.69 -5.56
N LEU A 133 -13.44 -1.80 -4.89
CA LEU A 133 -12.68 -3.04 -4.98
C LEU A 133 -13.66 -4.20 -5.29
N PRO A 134 -14.09 -4.35 -6.56
CA PRO A 134 -14.97 -5.45 -6.96
C PRO A 134 -14.33 -6.82 -6.67
N ALA A 135 -15.16 -7.85 -6.51
CA ALA A 135 -14.69 -9.20 -6.14
C ALA A 135 -13.63 -9.77 -7.10
N GLY A 136 -13.77 -9.54 -8.40
CA GLY A 136 -12.77 -9.97 -9.40
C GLY A 136 -11.42 -9.27 -9.25
N VAL A 137 -11.43 -7.95 -8.98
CA VAL A 137 -10.22 -7.17 -8.71
C VAL A 137 -9.58 -7.63 -7.39
N ALA A 138 -10.38 -7.82 -6.34
CA ALA A 138 -9.93 -8.36 -5.06
C ALA A 138 -9.26 -9.73 -5.23
N LYS A 139 -9.87 -10.61 -6.03
CA LYS A 139 -9.34 -11.94 -6.36
C LYS A 139 -8.04 -11.86 -7.14
N GLY A 140 -7.92 -10.94 -8.09
CA GLY A 140 -6.69 -10.70 -8.84
C GLY A 140 -5.54 -10.25 -7.94
N LEU A 141 -5.81 -9.38 -6.97
CA LEU A 141 -4.81 -8.85 -6.04
C LEU A 141 -4.48 -9.77 -4.86
N ALA A 142 -5.38 -10.69 -4.48
CA ALA A 142 -5.22 -11.56 -3.31
C ALA A 142 -3.88 -12.31 -3.23
N PRO A 143 -3.24 -12.77 -4.33
CA PRO A 143 -1.95 -13.46 -4.25
C PRO A 143 -0.75 -12.56 -3.93
N HIS A 144 -0.92 -11.23 -3.91
CA HIS A 144 0.17 -10.27 -3.68
C HIS A 144 0.85 -10.50 -2.33
N ARG A 145 2.19 -10.42 -2.31
CA ARG A 145 3.00 -10.74 -1.11
C ARG A 145 3.48 -9.52 -0.33
N GLY A 146 3.53 -8.34 -0.96
CA GLY A 146 3.71 -7.08 -0.24
C GLY A 146 2.41 -6.58 0.41
N ALA A 147 2.45 -5.40 1.02
CA ALA A 147 1.25 -4.75 1.53
C ALA A 147 0.44 -4.13 0.37
N LEU A 148 -0.88 -4.21 0.46
CA LEU A 148 -1.82 -3.56 -0.44
C LEU A 148 -2.45 -2.37 0.28
N TYR A 149 -2.33 -1.19 -0.30
CA TYR A 149 -2.89 0.04 0.27
C TYR A 149 -4.09 0.54 -0.52
N PHE A 150 -5.24 0.64 0.17
CA PHE A 150 -6.53 1.08 -0.33
C PHE A 150 -7.06 2.22 0.56
N SER A 151 -6.54 3.45 0.39
CA SER A 151 -7.01 4.58 1.21
C SER A 151 -8.42 5.03 0.89
N SER A 152 -8.87 4.95 -0.36
CA SER A 152 -10.12 5.58 -0.81
C SER A 152 -11.30 4.64 -0.99
N VAL A 153 -11.09 3.32 -0.89
CA VAL A 153 -12.17 2.32 -1.00
C VAL A 153 -13.08 2.42 0.23
N PRO A 154 -14.34 2.89 0.08
CA PRO A 154 -15.22 3.12 1.23
C PRO A 154 -16.05 1.88 1.58
N GLU A 155 -16.20 0.95 0.63
CA GLU A 155 -17.06 -0.22 0.72
C GLU A 155 -16.36 -1.50 0.27
N LEU A 156 -16.75 -2.63 0.86
CA LEU A 156 -16.25 -3.95 0.49
C LEU A 156 -17.40 -4.95 0.59
N SER A 157 -17.65 -5.69 -0.49
CA SER A 157 -18.66 -6.75 -0.50
C SER A 157 -18.16 -8.02 0.21
N ASP A 158 -19.09 -8.90 0.57
CA ASP A 158 -18.77 -10.20 1.14
C ASP A 158 -17.87 -11.04 0.20
N GLU A 159 -18.12 -10.98 -1.11
CA GLU A 159 -17.37 -11.70 -2.13
C GLU A 159 -15.94 -11.16 -2.27
N ALA A 160 -15.77 -9.84 -2.19
CA ALA A 160 -14.46 -9.21 -2.20
C ALA A 160 -13.66 -9.55 -0.92
N ALA A 161 -14.32 -9.59 0.24
CA ALA A 161 -13.70 -10.06 1.47
C ALA A 161 -13.29 -11.55 1.37
N GLU A 162 -14.13 -12.41 0.81
CA GLU A 162 -13.83 -13.85 0.63
C GLU A 162 -12.64 -14.05 -0.31
N ALA A 163 -12.52 -13.23 -1.36
CA ALA A 163 -11.34 -13.25 -2.22
C ALA A 163 -10.05 -12.89 -1.44
N LEU A 164 -10.10 -11.84 -0.63
CA LEU A 164 -8.96 -11.34 0.16
C LEU A 164 -8.59 -12.23 1.36
N LYS A 165 -9.47 -13.11 1.82
CA LYS A 165 -9.18 -14.07 2.90
C LYS A 165 -7.94 -14.93 2.63
N SER A 166 -7.67 -15.23 1.35
CA SER A 166 -6.49 -15.99 0.93
C SER A 166 -5.20 -15.18 0.93
N ASN A 167 -5.27 -13.84 1.08
CA ASN A 167 -4.10 -12.99 1.11
C ASN A 167 -3.21 -13.32 2.31
N SER A 168 -1.94 -13.56 2.02
CA SER A 168 -0.89 -13.84 3.00
C SER A 168 0.31 -12.91 2.79
N GLY A 169 0.05 -11.71 2.29
CA GLY A 169 1.08 -10.69 2.08
C GLY A 169 1.43 -9.95 3.37
N VAL A 170 2.24 -8.91 3.26
CA VAL A 170 2.62 -8.09 4.43
C VAL A 170 1.39 -7.49 5.11
N GLY A 171 0.38 -7.06 4.36
CA GLY A 171 -0.87 -6.62 4.96
C GLY A 171 -1.88 -6.01 4.01
N LEU A 172 -3.09 -5.85 4.53
CA LEU A 172 -4.19 -5.15 3.88
C LEU A 172 -4.46 -3.85 4.63
N VAL A 173 -4.40 -2.73 3.91
CA VAL A 173 -4.55 -1.40 4.50
C VAL A 173 -5.75 -0.69 3.92
N PHE A 174 -6.79 -0.55 4.74
CA PHE A 174 -8.01 0.20 4.43
C PHE A 174 -8.17 1.40 5.36
N GLU A 175 -7.99 2.61 4.82
CA GLU A 175 -8.07 3.84 5.62
C GLU A 175 -9.49 4.41 5.75
N LYS A 176 -10.35 4.18 4.75
CA LYS A 176 -11.72 4.74 4.69
C LYS A 176 -12.85 3.70 4.62
N LEU A 177 -12.54 2.41 4.70
CA LEU A 177 -13.55 1.34 4.66
C LEU A 177 -14.53 1.45 5.82
N ASN A 178 -15.78 1.81 5.54
CA ASN A 178 -16.83 2.03 6.54
C ASN A 178 -18.22 1.51 6.13
N LYS A 179 -18.43 1.17 4.85
CA LYS A 179 -19.63 0.51 4.34
C LYS A 179 -19.32 -0.96 4.10
N VAL A 180 -19.33 -1.74 5.17
CA VAL A 180 -18.94 -3.15 5.15
C VAL A 180 -19.80 -3.93 6.14
N SER A 181 -20.16 -5.15 5.79
CA SER A 181 -20.96 -6.03 6.65
C SER A 181 -20.08 -6.68 7.73
N ASP A 182 -20.68 -7.12 8.83
CA ASP A 182 -19.99 -7.92 9.84
C ASP A 182 -19.44 -9.22 9.24
N LYS A 183 -20.19 -9.86 8.32
CA LYS A 183 -19.74 -11.05 7.61
C LYS A 183 -18.47 -10.79 6.82
N ALA A 184 -18.41 -9.69 6.06
CA ALA A 184 -17.23 -9.30 5.30
C ALA A 184 -16.04 -8.99 6.23
N LEU A 185 -16.25 -8.30 7.36
CA LEU A 185 -15.19 -8.03 8.34
C LEU A 185 -14.66 -9.30 9.01
N ILE A 186 -15.55 -10.22 9.40
CA ILE A 186 -15.19 -11.52 9.97
C ILE A 186 -14.36 -12.33 8.97
N THR A 187 -14.78 -12.38 7.70
CA THR A 187 -14.04 -13.04 6.62
C THR A 187 -12.68 -12.38 6.39
N LEU A 188 -12.62 -11.04 6.35
CA LEU A 188 -11.38 -10.29 6.13
C LEU A 188 -10.37 -10.47 7.27
N ALA A 189 -10.85 -10.59 8.52
CA ALA A 189 -10.02 -10.89 9.69
C ALA A 189 -9.29 -12.25 9.59
N GLN A 190 -9.82 -13.18 8.77
CA GLN A 190 -9.19 -14.48 8.49
C GLN A 190 -8.05 -14.42 7.47
N SER A 191 -7.77 -13.23 6.90
CA SER A 191 -6.57 -13.03 6.08
C SER A 191 -5.30 -13.39 6.87
N LYS A 192 -4.29 -13.90 6.16
CA LYS A 192 -3.07 -14.47 6.75
C LYS A 192 -1.90 -13.49 6.74
N GLY A 193 -2.18 -12.21 6.50
CA GLY A 193 -1.15 -11.17 6.45
C GLY A 193 -0.64 -10.77 7.82
N ASN A 194 0.49 -10.06 7.85
CA ASN A 194 1.09 -9.59 9.11
C ASN A 194 0.38 -8.35 9.67
N TRP A 195 -0.38 -7.65 8.83
CA TRP A 195 -1.11 -6.43 9.20
C TRP A 195 -2.51 -6.42 8.60
N LEU A 196 -3.47 -6.05 9.44
CA LEU A 196 -4.81 -5.68 9.03
C LEU A 196 -5.12 -4.28 9.57
N VAL A 197 -5.25 -3.30 8.68
CA VAL A 197 -5.55 -1.92 9.04
C VAL A 197 -6.96 -1.58 8.56
N LEU A 198 -7.85 -1.26 9.48
CA LEU A 198 -9.27 -0.96 9.23
C LEU A 198 -9.62 0.37 9.88
N ASN A 199 -8.90 1.42 9.49
CA ASN A 199 -9.05 2.73 10.11
C ASN A 199 -10.36 3.43 9.71
N GLY A 200 -11.13 2.94 8.73
CA GLY A 200 -12.42 3.52 8.39
C GLY A 200 -13.53 3.25 9.41
N LEU A 201 -13.37 2.23 10.26
CA LEU A 201 -14.40 1.78 11.20
C LEU A 201 -14.47 2.66 12.45
N THR A 202 -15.68 3.11 12.80
CA THR A 202 -15.93 3.90 14.03
C THR A 202 -16.48 3.07 15.19
N THR A 203 -17.05 1.91 14.88
CA THR A 203 -17.63 0.92 15.78
C THR A 203 -17.42 -0.47 15.18
N ILE A 204 -17.44 -1.50 16.02
CA ILE A 204 -17.45 -2.92 15.60
C ILE A 204 -18.40 -3.70 16.50
N SER A 205 -18.95 -4.81 16.01
CA SER A 205 -19.74 -5.74 16.83
C SER A 205 -18.84 -6.70 17.62
N ASP A 206 -19.45 -7.41 18.58
CA ASP A 206 -18.75 -8.42 19.38
C ASP A 206 -18.25 -9.59 18.53
N ASP A 207 -19.00 -9.98 17.48
CA ASP A 207 -18.59 -11.03 16.54
C ASP A 207 -17.37 -10.61 15.72
N VAL A 208 -17.35 -9.36 15.24
CA VAL A 208 -16.19 -8.80 14.55
C VAL A 208 -14.99 -8.72 15.49
N ALA A 209 -15.18 -8.29 16.73
CA ALA A 209 -14.12 -8.25 17.74
C ALA A 209 -13.54 -9.65 18.02
N ARG A 210 -14.38 -10.68 18.15
CA ARG A 210 -13.96 -12.08 18.29
C ARG A 210 -13.14 -12.54 17.08
N ALA A 211 -13.59 -12.26 15.86
CA ALA A 211 -12.87 -12.63 14.65
C ALA A 211 -11.51 -11.90 14.55
N ILE A 212 -11.46 -10.61 14.86
CA ILE A 212 -10.22 -9.82 14.90
C ILE A 212 -9.25 -10.35 15.94
N ALA A 213 -9.73 -10.78 17.10
CA ALA A 213 -8.87 -11.36 18.14
C ALA A 213 -8.10 -12.60 17.65
N GLN A 214 -8.67 -13.36 16.71
CA GLN A 214 -8.06 -14.53 16.08
C GLN A 214 -7.14 -14.21 14.90
N HIS A 215 -7.07 -12.96 14.44
CA HIS A 215 -6.17 -12.58 13.36
C HIS A 215 -4.70 -12.84 13.77
N PRO A 216 -3.88 -13.48 12.92
CA PRO A 216 -2.51 -13.86 13.30
C PRO A 216 -1.54 -12.67 13.37
N GLY A 217 -1.84 -11.60 12.62
CA GLY A 217 -1.01 -10.40 12.52
C GLY A 217 -1.37 -9.32 13.53
N ARG A 218 -0.84 -8.12 13.27
CA ARG A 218 -1.14 -6.89 14.01
C ARG A 218 -2.40 -6.26 13.43
N VAL A 219 -3.22 -5.68 14.30
CA VAL A 219 -4.47 -5.06 13.88
C VAL A 219 -4.53 -3.60 14.30
N LYS A 220 -4.95 -2.73 13.37
CA LYS A 220 -5.08 -1.30 13.59
C LYS A 220 -6.53 -0.86 13.38
N LEU A 221 -7.13 -0.34 14.45
CA LEU A 221 -8.52 0.14 14.53
C LEU A 221 -8.55 1.56 15.09
N THR A 222 -7.78 2.48 14.50
CA THR A 222 -7.51 3.78 15.15
C THR A 222 -8.67 4.77 15.12
N ARG A 223 -9.80 4.43 14.50
CA ARG A 223 -10.99 5.29 14.49
C ARG A 223 -12.17 4.68 15.24
N VAL A 224 -12.02 3.47 15.79
CA VAL A 224 -13.03 2.90 16.69
C VAL A 224 -13.07 3.74 17.95
N THR A 225 -14.24 4.28 18.27
CA THR A 225 -14.41 5.28 19.32
C THR A 225 -14.98 4.72 20.62
N THR A 226 -15.65 3.57 20.55
CA THR A 226 -16.28 2.87 21.67
C THR A 226 -16.28 1.37 21.43
N LEU A 227 -16.37 0.58 22.50
CA LEU A 227 -16.50 -0.88 22.50
C LEU A 227 -17.49 -1.29 23.60
N SER A 228 -18.22 -2.38 23.37
CA SER A 228 -18.91 -3.12 24.43
C SER A 228 -17.89 -3.81 25.35
N ASP A 229 -18.35 -4.28 26.51
CA ASP A 229 -17.51 -5.07 27.42
C ASP A 229 -17.12 -6.40 26.76
N GLU A 230 -18.02 -7.01 26.01
CA GLU A 230 -17.82 -8.25 25.26
C GLU A 230 -16.77 -8.09 24.16
N ALA A 231 -16.85 -7.02 23.36
CA ALA A 231 -15.85 -6.72 22.34
C ALA A 231 -14.49 -6.39 22.97
N ALA A 232 -14.46 -5.63 24.07
CA ALA A 232 -13.23 -5.32 24.80
C ALA A 232 -12.55 -6.58 25.35
N ARG A 233 -13.32 -7.51 25.94
CA ARG A 233 -12.80 -8.82 26.39
C ARG A 233 -12.24 -9.64 25.24
N ALA A 234 -12.98 -9.76 24.13
CA ALA A 234 -12.50 -10.50 22.97
C ALA A 234 -11.20 -9.91 22.42
N LEU A 235 -11.14 -8.60 22.21
CA LEU A 235 -9.93 -7.91 21.71
C LEU A 235 -8.74 -8.01 22.68
N ALA A 236 -8.99 -8.11 23.99
CA ALA A 236 -7.93 -8.29 24.98
C ALA A 236 -7.22 -9.65 24.85
N GLU A 237 -7.84 -10.64 24.22
CA GLU A 237 -7.24 -11.96 23.97
C GLU A 237 -6.30 -11.99 22.77
N HIS A 238 -6.36 -10.97 21.91
CA HIS A 238 -5.55 -10.86 20.69
C HIS A 238 -4.06 -10.99 21.01
N LYS A 239 -3.36 -11.87 20.27
CA LYS A 239 -1.95 -12.18 20.52
C LYS A 239 -0.98 -11.23 19.83
N GLY A 240 -1.43 -10.54 18.77
CA GLY A 240 -0.66 -9.53 18.07
C GLY A 240 -0.74 -8.15 18.73
N SER A 241 -0.08 -7.17 18.10
CA SER A 241 -0.22 -5.77 18.48
C SER A 241 -1.57 -5.23 18.03
N LEU A 242 -2.34 -4.67 18.95
CA LEU A 242 -3.65 -4.10 18.67
C LEU A 242 -3.68 -2.60 19.02
N PHE A 243 -3.87 -1.78 17.99
CA PHE A 243 -3.86 -0.32 18.08
C PHE A 243 -5.29 0.23 18.12
N LEU A 244 -5.66 0.81 19.26
CA LEU A 244 -7.00 1.33 19.56
C LEU A 244 -6.98 2.83 19.93
N SER A 245 -6.13 3.62 19.26
CA SER A 245 -5.88 5.01 19.64
C SER A 245 -7.08 5.96 19.46
N GLY A 246 -8.15 5.51 18.79
CA GLY A 246 -9.37 6.29 18.58
C GLY A 246 -10.39 6.21 19.72
N LEU A 247 -10.18 5.31 20.69
CA LEU A 247 -11.12 5.11 21.78
C LEU A 247 -11.32 6.40 22.57
N SER A 248 -12.58 6.75 22.80
CA SER A 248 -12.96 7.98 23.48
C SER A 248 -13.98 7.76 24.59
N THR A 249 -14.78 6.70 24.47
CA THR A 249 -15.81 6.29 25.43
C THR A 249 -15.67 4.79 25.70
N LEU A 250 -15.60 4.40 26.98
CA LEU A 250 -15.54 3.01 27.43
C LEU A 250 -16.16 2.88 28.82
N SER A 251 -16.62 1.68 29.17
CA SER A 251 -16.98 1.35 30.54
C SER A 251 -15.72 1.15 31.41
N PRO A 252 -15.82 1.23 32.75
CA PRO A 252 -14.72 0.88 33.66
C PRO A 252 -14.19 -0.55 33.46
N GLU A 253 -15.08 -1.49 33.15
CA GLU A 253 -14.73 -2.89 32.88
C GLU A 253 -13.94 -3.04 31.58
N ALA A 254 -14.41 -2.42 30.49
CA ALA A 254 -13.71 -2.39 29.21
C ALA A 254 -12.31 -1.78 29.31
N ILE A 255 -12.15 -0.70 30.08
CA ILE A 255 -10.84 -0.09 30.36
C ILE A 255 -9.93 -1.10 31.06
N LYS A 256 -10.40 -1.71 32.15
CA LYS A 256 -9.62 -2.66 32.95
C LYS A 256 -9.12 -3.85 32.13
N VAL A 257 -9.98 -4.46 31.31
CA VAL A 257 -9.59 -5.62 30.48
C VAL A 257 -8.60 -5.23 29.38
N LEU A 258 -8.77 -4.07 28.75
CA LEU A 258 -7.87 -3.61 27.69
C LEU A 258 -6.51 -3.10 28.21
N GLN A 259 -6.46 -2.56 29.43
CA GLN A 259 -5.20 -2.19 30.10
C GLN A 259 -4.37 -3.43 30.50
N ALA A 260 -5.02 -4.56 30.73
CA ALA A 260 -4.34 -5.81 31.07
C ALA A 260 -3.62 -6.48 29.88
N ARG A 261 -3.82 -5.97 28.66
CA ARG A 261 -3.13 -6.45 27.45
C ARG A 261 -1.61 -6.26 27.59
N LYS A 262 -0.85 -7.21 27.06
CA LYS A 262 0.62 -7.23 27.12
C LYS A 262 1.28 -6.91 25.78
N ASP A 263 0.55 -6.22 24.90
CA ASP A 263 0.97 -5.96 23.52
C ASP A 263 1.82 -4.68 23.37
N GLY A 264 2.08 -3.97 24.48
CA GLY A 264 2.89 -2.76 24.53
C GLY A 264 2.18 -1.51 23.99
N ASN A 265 0.90 -1.59 23.61
CA ASN A 265 0.15 -0.46 23.07
C ASN A 265 -0.79 0.09 24.14
N PRO A 266 -0.49 1.27 24.72
CA PRO A 266 -1.35 1.85 25.74
C PRO A 266 -2.69 2.27 25.14
N LEU A 267 -3.72 2.27 25.97
CA LEU A 267 -4.96 2.98 25.66
C LEU A 267 -4.69 4.49 25.54
N PRO A 268 -5.59 5.26 24.90
CA PRO A 268 -5.53 6.72 24.95
C PRO A 268 -5.38 7.25 26.39
N SER A 269 -4.58 8.30 26.58
CA SER A 269 -4.20 8.83 27.90
C SER A 269 -5.36 9.23 28.81
N ARG A 270 -6.54 9.47 28.24
CA ARG A 270 -7.78 9.72 28.98
C ARG A 270 -8.30 8.53 29.79
N PHE A 271 -7.75 7.34 29.58
CA PHE A 271 -8.12 6.12 30.30
C PHE A 271 -6.99 5.64 31.22
N HIS A 272 -6.03 6.50 31.58
CA HIS A 272 -4.91 6.17 32.48
C HIS A 272 -5.21 6.64 33.90
#